data_AF-A0A437K3D1-F1
#
_entry.id   AF-A0A437K3D1-F1
#
_cell.length_a   1.000
_cell.length_b   1.000
_cell.length_c   1.000
_cell.angle_alpha   90.00
_cell.angle_beta   90.00
_cell.angle_gamma   90.00
#
_symmetry.space_group_name_H-M   'P 1'
#
loop_
_entity.id
_entity.type
_entity.pdbx_description
1 polymer ?
#
loop_
_entity_poly.entity_id
_entity_poly.type
_entity_poly.pdbx_seq_one_letter_code
_entity_poly.pdbx_strand_id
1 'polypeptide(L)'
;MRSIIDLIHKGGLSMAILLETHLGQKDTELYITYTEDGRVIVAIPTIHWSAELNISDDDMQKNEYIQASLHYHMYEGDIMSLADKILEHTAKC
;
A
#
# COMPACT_ATOMS: atom_id res chain seq x y z
N MET A 1 7.10 14.41 11.17
CA MET A 1 6.57 13.17 10.58
C MET A 1 5.08 13.13 10.92
N ARG A 2 4.17 13.23 9.96
CA ARG A 2 2.72 13.16 10.22
C ARG A 2 2.33 11.68 10.33
N SER A 3 1.54 11.32 11.34
CA SER A 3 1.13 9.93 11.56
C SER A 3 0.15 9.50 10.47
N ILE A 4 0.23 8.25 10.00
CA ILE A 4 -0.73 7.69 9.05
C ILE A 4 -2.16 7.71 9.64
N ILE A 5 -2.25 7.66 10.97
CA ILE A 5 -3.49 7.79 11.75
C ILE A 5 -4.12 9.19 11.58
N ASP A 6 -3.31 10.24 11.45
CA ASP A 6 -3.81 11.61 11.25
C ASP A 6 -4.39 11.80 9.84
N LEU A 7 -3.91 11.02 8.87
CA LEU A 7 -4.37 11.09 7.49
C LEU A 7 -5.73 10.41 7.30
N ILE A 8 -5.97 9.29 8.02
CA ILE A 8 -7.26 8.59 8.04
C ILE A 8 -8.39 9.48 8.58
N HIS A 9 -8.09 10.42 9.49
CA HIS A 9 -9.11 11.30 10.09
C HIS A 9 -9.52 12.51 9.24
N LYS A 10 -8.86 12.79 8.10
CA LYS A 10 -9.05 14.05 7.35
C LYS A 10 -9.91 13.99 6.08
N GLY A 11 -10.76 12.97 5.92
CA GLY A 11 -11.81 12.96 4.88
C GLY A 11 -11.53 12.09 3.65
N GLY A 12 -10.45 11.32 3.65
CA GLY A 12 -10.25 10.27 2.64
C GLY A 12 -11.10 9.04 2.92
N LEU A 13 -11.62 8.40 1.87
CA LEU A 13 -12.17 7.04 1.97
C LEU A 13 -11.01 6.09 2.26
N SER A 14 -10.99 5.54 3.48
CA SER A 14 -9.96 4.61 3.93
C SER A 14 -10.55 3.21 4.01
N MET A 15 -9.89 2.26 3.34
CA MET A 15 -10.23 0.84 3.37
C MET A 15 -9.06 0.07 4.00
N ALA A 16 -9.34 -0.63 5.09
CA ALA A 16 -8.39 -1.57 5.68
C ALA A 16 -8.65 -2.98 5.12
N ILE A 17 -7.58 -3.64 4.69
CA ILE A 17 -7.61 -4.99 4.12
C ILE A 17 -6.64 -5.84 4.92
N LEU A 18 -7.14 -6.95 5.47
CA LEU A 18 -6.27 -7.94 6.10
C LEU A 18 -5.66 -8.82 4.99
N LEU A 19 -4.34 -8.80 4.86
CA LEU A 19 -3.65 -9.68 3.92
C LEU A 19 -3.46 -11.05 4.57
N GLU A 20 -3.92 -12.10 3.89
CA GLU A 20 -3.69 -13.47 4.34
C GLU A 20 -2.19 -13.83 4.37
N THR A 21 -1.84 -14.66 5.34
CA THR A 21 -0.52 -15.02 5.87
C THR A 21 0.52 -15.57 4.89
N HIS A 22 0.20 -15.78 3.61
CA HIS A 22 1.12 -16.36 2.63
C HIS A 22 1.89 -15.32 1.80
N LEU A 23 1.55 -14.03 1.93
CA LEU A 23 2.11 -12.95 1.11
C LEU A 23 3.00 -11.99 1.90
N GLY A 24 3.22 -12.30 3.18
CA GLY A 24 3.91 -11.42 4.09
C GLY A 24 4.26 -12.05 5.42
N GLN A 25 4.76 -11.22 6.34
CA GLN A 25 4.85 -11.61 7.74
C GLN A 25 3.43 -11.85 8.29
N LYS A 26 3.32 -12.77 9.24
CA LYS A 26 2.02 -13.17 9.81
C LYS A 26 1.25 -11.93 10.30
N ASP A 27 -0.05 -11.86 10.03
CA ASP A 27 -0.95 -10.78 10.48
C ASP A 27 -0.59 -9.38 9.92
N THR A 28 -0.18 -9.32 8.65
CA THR A 28 0.10 -8.05 7.96
C THR A 28 -1.21 -7.32 7.58
N GLU A 29 -1.47 -6.19 8.21
CA GLU A 29 -2.57 -5.30 7.84
C GLU A 29 -2.15 -4.32 6.73
N LEU A 30 -2.90 -4.31 5.64
CA LEU A 30 -2.73 -3.37 4.53
C LEU A 30 -3.79 -2.29 4.61
N TYR A 31 -3.35 -1.04 4.65
CA TYR A 31 -4.25 0.12 4.64
C TYR A 31 -4.12 0.81 3.29
N ILE A 32 -5.26 1.04 2.63
CA ILE A 32 -5.34 1.80 1.37
C ILE A 32 -6.23 3.01 1.62
N THR A 33 -5.70 4.20 1.37
CA THR A 33 -6.41 5.46 1.55
C THR A 33 -6.44 6.23 0.24
N TYR A 34 -7.64 6.53 -0.23
CA TYR A 34 -7.84 7.40 -1.39
C TYR A 34 -8.00 8.83 -0.91
N THR A 35 -7.17 9.71 -1.45
CA THR A 35 -7.20 11.14 -1.17
C THR A 35 -8.08 11.86 -2.19
N GLU A 36 -8.69 12.99 -1.78
CA GLU A 36 -9.55 13.79 -2.66
C GLU A 36 -8.82 14.34 -3.89
N ASP A 37 -7.49 14.48 -3.83
CA ASP A 37 -6.66 14.95 -4.93
C ASP A 37 -6.13 13.83 -5.84
N GLY A 38 -6.72 12.63 -5.76
CA GLY A 38 -6.48 11.54 -6.73
C GLY A 38 -5.20 10.75 -6.47
N ARG A 39 -4.66 10.79 -5.24
CA ARG A 39 -3.55 9.93 -4.82
C ARG A 39 -4.04 8.76 -3.99
N VAL A 40 -3.33 7.65 -4.07
CA VAL A 40 -3.59 6.45 -3.29
C VAL A 40 -2.41 6.22 -2.35
N ILE A 41 -2.69 6.14 -1.06
CA ILE A 41 -1.66 5.90 -0.05
C ILE A 41 -1.85 4.48 0.47
N VAL A 42 -0.79 3.69 0.32
CA VAL A 42 -0.73 2.30 0.75
C VAL A 42 0.20 2.19 1.94
N ALA A 43 -0.21 1.49 2.99
CA ALA A 43 0.58 1.39 4.21
C ALA A 43 0.53 0.00 4.83
N ILE A 44 1.66 -0.40 5.40
CA ILE A 44 1.83 -1.62 6.17
C ILE A 44 2.45 -1.24 7.52
N PRO A 45 1.63 -1.00 8.55
CA PRO A 45 2.11 -0.45 9.82
C PRO A 45 3.07 -1.38 10.57
N THR A 46 2.89 -2.70 10.47
CA THR A 46 3.71 -3.71 11.16
C THR A 46 5.19 -3.63 10.76
N ILE A 47 5.48 -3.15 9.55
CA ILE A 47 6.85 -2.95 9.06
C ILE A 47 7.21 -1.46 8.97
N HIS A 48 6.38 -0.52 9.45
CA HIS A 48 6.60 0.92 9.31
C HIS A 48 6.84 1.39 7.86
N TRP A 49 6.12 0.80 6.91
CA TRP A 49 6.23 1.14 5.50
C TRP A 49 4.96 1.81 4.98
N SER A 50 5.13 2.75 4.06
CA SER A 50 4.05 3.33 3.28
C SER A 50 4.56 3.84 1.94
N ALA A 51 3.71 3.84 0.93
CA ALA A 51 3.98 4.37 -0.39
C ALA A 51 2.80 5.22 -0.88
N GLU A 52 3.10 6.27 -1.63
CA GLU A 52 2.12 7.08 -2.36
C GLU A 52 2.15 6.64 -3.83
N LEU A 53 0.98 6.29 -4.36
CA LEU A 53 0.78 5.92 -5.75
C LEU A 53 -0.07 6.99 -6.43
N ASN A 54 0.31 7.38 -7.63
CA ASN A 54 -0.50 8.28 -8.44
C ASN A 54 -1.44 7.45 -9.33
N ILE A 55 -2.75 7.77 -9.32
CA ILE A 55 -3.74 7.04 -10.11
C ILE A 55 -3.43 7.12 -11.61
N SER A 56 -2.84 8.22 -12.08
CA SER A 56 -2.54 8.42 -13.51
C SER A 56 -1.39 7.57 -14.05
N ASP A 57 -0.56 7.00 -13.18
CA ASP A 57 0.57 6.19 -13.61
C ASP A 57 0.07 4.84 -14.15
N ASP A 58 0.79 4.24 -15.10
CA ASP A 58 0.42 2.92 -15.59
C ASP A 58 0.66 1.83 -14.52
N ASP A 59 -0.07 0.73 -14.62
CA ASP A 59 -0.04 -0.33 -13.61
C ASP A 59 1.34 -0.99 -13.50
N MET A 60 2.12 -1.05 -14.59
CA MET A 60 3.47 -1.61 -14.57
C MET A 60 4.42 -0.68 -13.81
N GLN A 61 4.36 0.63 -14.04
CA GLN A 61 5.14 1.62 -13.29
C GLN A 61 4.80 1.58 -11.79
N LYS A 62 3.51 1.51 -11.44
CA LYS A 62 3.08 1.37 -10.04
C LYS A 62 3.62 0.07 -9.43
N ASN A 63 3.56 -1.04 -10.16
CA ASN A 63 4.08 -2.34 -9.71
C ASN A 63 5.59 -2.26 -9.40
N GLU A 64 6.37 -1.80 -10.37
CA GLU A 64 7.83 -1.67 -10.26
C GLU A 64 8.22 -0.76 -9.10
N TYR A 65 7.50 0.34 -8.91
CA TYR A 65 7.71 1.25 -7.80
C TYR A 65 7.44 0.58 -6.44
N ILE A 66 6.32 -0.13 -6.29
CA ILE A 66 5.99 -0.84 -5.05
C ILE A 66 7.06 -1.89 -4.74
N GLN A 67 7.45 -2.70 -5.73
CA GLN A 67 8.49 -3.72 -5.55
C GLN A 67 9.82 -3.11 -5.14
N ALA A 68 10.27 -2.06 -5.84
CA ALA A 68 11.53 -1.38 -5.53
C ALA A 68 11.52 -0.76 -4.12
N SER A 69 10.38 -0.17 -3.72
CA SER A 69 10.19 0.41 -2.40
C SER A 69 10.24 -0.65 -1.29
N LEU A 70 9.57 -1.78 -1.46
CA LEU A 70 9.58 -2.89 -0.51
C LEU A 70 10.96 -3.58 -0.43
N HIS A 71 11.67 -3.70 -1.55
CA HIS A 71 13.04 -4.19 -1.58
C HIS A 71 13.99 -3.28 -0.82
N TYR A 72 13.89 -1.95 -1.03
CA TYR A 72 14.68 -0.98 -0.28
C TYR A 72 14.39 -1.04 1.23
N HIS A 73 13.13 -1.30 1.57
CA HIS A 73 12.68 -1.48 2.95
C HIS A 73 13.03 -2.86 3.55
N MET A 74 13.74 -3.71 2.79
CA MET A 74 14.15 -5.07 3.19
C MET A 74 12.97 -5.93 3.67
N TYR A 75 11.83 -5.82 3.00
CA TYR A 75 10.69 -6.68 3.29
C TYR A 75 11.06 -8.15 3.06
N GLU A 76 10.80 -9.00 4.06
CA GLU A 76 11.23 -10.41 4.04
C GLU A 76 10.18 -11.35 3.42
N GLY A 77 8.99 -10.85 3.06
CA GLY A 77 7.92 -11.63 2.43
C GLY A 77 8.01 -11.69 0.91
N ASP A 78 6.97 -12.24 0.27
CA ASP A 78 6.87 -12.28 -1.20
C ASP A 78 6.48 -10.90 -1.76
N ILE A 79 7.51 -10.13 -2.13
CA ILE A 79 7.37 -8.77 -2.65
C ILE A 79 6.55 -8.71 -3.94
N MET A 80 6.74 -9.66 -4.86
CA MET A 80 6.03 -9.65 -6.15
C MET A 80 4.54 -9.86 -5.92
N SER A 81 4.19 -10.91 -5.16
CA SER A 81 2.79 -11.23 -4.91
C SER A 81 2.10 -10.17 -4.04
N LEU A 82 2.83 -9.51 -3.13
CA LEU A 82 2.31 -8.36 -2.37
C LEU A 82 2.05 -7.14 -3.27
N ALA A 83 2.97 -6.81 -4.17
CA ALA A 83 2.81 -5.71 -5.11
C ALA A 83 1.60 -5.91 -6.02
N ASP A 84 1.40 -7.13 -6.53
CA ASP A 84 0.25 -7.48 -7.36
C ASP A 84 -1.07 -7.33 -6.60
N LYS A 85 -1.13 -7.76 -5.33
CA LYS A 85 -2.33 -7.55 -4.50
C LYS A 85 -2.62 -6.09 -4.20
N ILE A 86 -1.57 -5.30 -3.92
CA ILE A 86 -1.73 -3.86 -3.73
C ILE A 86 -2.36 -3.27 -5.00
N LEU A 87 -1.83 -3.59 -6.18
CA LEU A 87 -2.41 -3.09 -7.43
C LEU A 87 -3.85 -3.52 -7.65
N GLU A 88 -4.16 -4.80 -7.46
CA GLU A 88 -5.52 -5.32 -7.61
C GLU A 88 -6.52 -4.56 -6.75
N HIS A 89 -6.14 -4.22 -5.52
CA HIS A 89 -6.99 -3.44 -4.62
C HIS A 89 -7.03 -1.96 -4.98
N THR A 90 -5.95 -1.39 -5.50
CA THR A 90 -5.94 0.02 -5.91
C THR A 90 -6.69 0.28 -7.23
N ALA A 91 -6.81 -0.72 -8.11
CA ALA A 91 -7.49 -0.64 -9.40
C ALA A 91 -9.03 -0.78 -9.31
N LYS A 92 -9.57 -1.25 -8.19
CA LYS A 92 -11.01 -1.57 -8.01
C LYS A 92 -11.87 -0.39 -7.51
N CYS A 93 -11.40 0.86 -7.59
CA CYS A 93 -12.15 2.05 -7.18
C CYS A 93 -12.23 3.08 -8.30
#